data_AF-A0A1I7Z4R9-F1
#
_entry.id   AF-A0A1I7Z4R9-F1
#
_cell.length_a   1.000
_cell.length_b   1.000
_cell.length_c   1.000
_cell.angle_alpha   90.00
_cell.angle_beta   90.00
_cell.angle_gamma   90.00
#
_symmetry.space_group_name_H-M   'P 1'
#
loop_
_entity.id
_entity.type
_entity.pdbx_description
1 polymer ?
#
loop_
_entity_poly.entity_id
_entity_poly.type
_entity_poly.pdbx_seq_one_letter_code
_entity_poly.pdbx_strand_id
1 'polypeptide(L)'
;MRFCIDHGCDRLFTHKEGLLPPTMATGKLDRLDMHTRKYLEAQQTRLQDTYDETESNLVSTLKTLAKEELDDIDFTVLLGGFSGRFDHLLANLDGLMRATTMLPMPTMALHGHNLIMVVPEGEWTLETDRNMLSGTCGFAPLAQKKTMVTTEGFKYNLNDEELGFGKKISTSNEVEEDHFKMNCDAPMVFTMGLKKEMKLGV
;
A
#
# COMPACT_ATOMS: atom_id res chain seq x y z
N MET A 1 -9.45 3.84 11.52
CA MET A 1 -10.16 2.53 11.53
C MET A 1 -9.17 1.38 11.31
N ARG A 2 -9.46 0.12 11.70
CA ARG A 2 -8.53 -1.02 11.50
C ARG A 2 -9.24 -2.19 10.82
N PHE A 3 -8.72 -2.65 9.68
CA PHE A 3 -9.23 -3.82 8.97
C PHE A 3 -8.21 -4.95 9.04
N CYS A 4 -8.69 -6.19 9.13
CA CYS A 4 -7.86 -7.38 9.01
C CYS A 4 -8.40 -8.29 7.91
N ILE A 5 -7.51 -8.77 7.02
CA ILE A 5 -7.93 -9.42 5.77
C ILE A 5 -7.56 -10.90 5.83
N ASP A 6 -8.56 -11.79 5.76
CA ASP A 6 -8.39 -13.25 5.62
C ASP A 6 -7.38 -13.81 6.65
N HIS A 7 -6.45 -14.67 6.26
CA HIS A 7 -5.35 -15.18 7.08
C HIS A 7 -4.44 -14.11 7.72
N GLY A 8 -4.56 -12.84 7.33
CA GLY A 8 -4.00 -11.72 8.09
C GLY A 8 -4.51 -11.69 9.53
N CYS A 9 -5.74 -12.16 9.76
CA CYS A 9 -6.33 -12.29 11.10
C CYS A 9 -5.56 -13.28 11.97
N ASP A 10 -5.16 -14.43 11.42
CA ASP A 10 -4.38 -15.44 12.17
C ASP A 10 -2.98 -14.90 12.52
N ARG A 11 -2.37 -14.15 11.59
CA ARG A 11 -1.09 -13.47 11.85
C ARG A 11 -1.22 -12.42 12.93
N LEU A 12 -2.29 -11.61 12.89
CA LEU A 12 -2.57 -10.61 13.92
C LEU A 12 -2.79 -11.28 15.27
N PHE A 13 -3.60 -12.34 15.33
CA PHE A 13 -3.85 -13.08 16.57
C PHE A 13 -2.57 -13.61 17.23
N THR A 14 -1.63 -14.09 16.41
CA THR A 14 -0.32 -14.57 16.89
C THR A 14 0.53 -13.45 17.49
N HIS A 15 0.40 -12.22 17.00
CA HIS A 15 1.20 -11.05 17.41
C HIS A 15 0.38 -9.95 18.09
N LYS A 16 -0.78 -10.31 18.66
CA LYS A 16 -1.78 -9.35 19.17
C LYS A 16 -1.34 -8.56 20.40
N GLU A 17 -0.32 -9.04 21.12
CA GLU A 17 0.15 -8.41 22.34
C GLU A 17 0.58 -6.95 22.06
N GLY A 18 -0.03 -6.00 22.78
CA GLY A 18 0.20 -4.56 22.58
C GLY A 18 -0.48 -3.95 21.35
N LEU A 19 -1.23 -4.73 20.56
CA LEU A 19 -1.98 -4.25 19.40
C LEU A 19 -3.47 -4.10 19.73
N LEU A 20 -4.07 -3.05 19.17
CA LEU A 20 -5.52 -2.89 19.22
C LEU A 20 -6.21 -3.88 18.27
N PRO A 21 -7.37 -4.44 18.66
CA PRO A 21 -8.12 -5.34 17.80
C PRO A 21 -8.62 -4.61 16.53
N PRO A 22 -8.88 -5.35 15.44
CA PRO A 22 -9.42 -4.77 14.23
C PRO A 22 -10.88 -4.36 14.45
N THR A 23 -11.28 -3.26 13.84
CA THR A 23 -12.67 -2.82 13.75
C THR A 23 -13.49 -3.78 12.89
N MET A 24 -12.87 -4.34 11.84
CA MET A 24 -13.52 -5.26 10.92
C MET A 24 -12.54 -6.32 10.41
N ALA A 25 -13.02 -7.55 10.24
CA ALA A 25 -12.34 -8.61 9.53
C ALA A 25 -13.09 -8.93 8.23
N THR A 26 -12.36 -9.01 7.12
CA THR A 26 -12.89 -9.22 5.76
C THR A 26 -12.19 -10.37 5.05
N GLY A 27 -12.70 -10.80 3.90
CA GLY A 27 -12.16 -11.90 3.09
C GLY A 27 -12.88 -13.22 3.36
N LYS A 28 -12.17 -14.34 3.17
CA LYS A 28 -12.71 -15.70 3.29
C LYS A 28 -12.61 -16.21 4.73
N LEU A 29 -13.59 -15.86 5.56
CA LEU A 29 -13.49 -16.03 7.02
C LEU A 29 -13.79 -17.45 7.52
N ASP A 30 -14.36 -18.31 6.67
CA ASP A 30 -14.63 -19.73 7.00
C ASP A 30 -13.34 -20.55 7.25
N ARG A 31 -12.18 -20.03 6.83
CA ARG A 31 -10.86 -20.67 6.99
C ARG A 31 -10.05 -20.20 8.20
N LEU A 32 -10.57 -19.26 8.98
CA LEU A 32 -9.86 -18.76 10.16
C LEU A 32 -9.68 -19.85 11.20
N ASP A 33 -8.55 -19.80 11.92
CA ASP A 33 -8.34 -20.65 13.08
C ASP A 33 -9.43 -20.39 14.15
N MET A 34 -9.84 -21.45 14.85
CA MET A 34 -10.91 -21.36 15.84
C MET A 34 -10.57 -20.37 16.97
N HIS A 35 -9.31 -20.30 17.39
CA HIS A 35 -8.87 -19.37 18.43
C HIS A 35 -8.86 -17.93 17.91
N THR A 36 -8.41 -17.70 16.68
CA THR A 36 -8.50 -16.40 16.01
C THR A 36 -9.96 -15.92 15.97
N ARG A 37 -10.87 -16.78 15.50
CA ARG A 37 -12.30 -16.43 15.39
C ARG A 37 -12.91 -16.07 16.73
N LYS A 38 -12.71 -16.91 17.76
CA LYS A 38 -13.19 -16.63 19.12
C LYS A 38 -12.63 -15.33 19.68
N TYR A 39 -11.36 -15.03 19.40
CA TYR A 39 -10.75 -13.77 19.80
C TYR A 39 -11.44 -12.57 19.13
N LEU A 40 -11.61 -12.59 17.80
CA LEU A 40 -12.28 -11.49 17.08
C LEU A 40 -13.71 -11.26 17.56
N GLU A 41 -14.48 -12.33 17.79
CA GLU A 41 -15.83 -12.26 18.34
C GLU A 41 -15.83 -11.67 19.77
N ALA A 42 -14.89 -12.07 20.62
CA ALA A 42 -14.74 -11.53 21.98
C ALA A 42 -14.33 -10.05 21.99
N GLN A 43 -13.58 -9.60 20.98
CA GLN A 43 -13.19 -8.19 20.80
C GLN A 43 -14.27 -7.35 20.09
N GLN A 44 -15.44 -7.94 19.80
CA GLN A 44 -16.53 -7.28 19.07
C GLN A 44 -16.11 -6.77 17.67
N THR A 45 -15.12 -7.42 17.05
CA THR A 45 -14.74 -7.15 15.66
C THR A 45 -15.91 -7.50 14.73
N ARG A 46 -16.28 -6.60 13.82
CA ARG A 46 -17.26 -6.91 12.77
C ARG A 46 -16.69 -7.96 11.82
N LEU A 47 -17.35 -9.11 11.69
CA LEU A 47 -16.95 -10.14 10.75
C LEU A 47 -17.80 -10.03 9.49
N GLN A 48 -17.17 -9.78 8.34
CA GLN A 48 -17.85 -9.69 7.06
C GLN A 48 -17.15 -10.60 6.05
N ASP A 49 -17.81 -11.67 5.64
CA ASP A 49 -17.30 -12.48 4.54
C ASP A 49 -17.42 -11.68 3.24
N THR A 50 -16.29 -11.47 2.58
CA THR A 50 -16.20 -10.71 1.32
C THR A 50 -15.50 -11.52 0.24
N TYR A 51 -15.51 -12.85 0.35
CA TYR A 51 -14.92 -13.71 -0.65
C TYR A 51 -15.56 -13.48 -2.02
N ASP A 52 -14.70 -13.30 -3.03
CA ASP A 52 -15.06 -13.11 -4.43
C ASP A 52 -14.12 -13.98 -5.26
N GLU A 53 -14.65 -14.73 -6.23
CA GLU A 53 -13.84 -15.63 -7.08
C GLU A 53 -13.10 -14.88 -8.20
N THR A 54 -13.44 -13.62 -8.42
CA THR A 54 -12.96 -12.78 -9.52
C THR A 54 -12.03 -11.65 -9.06
N GLU A 55 -11.98 -11.36 -7.76
CA GLU A 55 -11.17 -10.28 -7.20
C GLU A 55 -10.31 -10.74 -6.02
N SER A 56 -9.22 -10.00 -5.77
CA SER A 56 -8.39 -10.25 -4.59
C SER A 56 -9.10 -9.80 -3.32
N ASN A 57 -8.80 -10.46 -2.19
CA ASN A 57 -9.35 -10.07 -0.89
C ASN A 57 -9.02 -8.61 -0.53
N LEU A 58 -7.90 -8.05 -1.01
CA LEU A 58 -7.59 -6.64 -0.83
C LEU A 58 -8.60 -5.74 -1.55
N VAL A 59 -8.94 -6.03 -2.80
CA VAL A 59 -9.92 -5.25 -3.57
C VAL A 59 -11.30 -5.31 -2.92
N SER A 60 -11.77 -6.50 -2.52
CA SER A 60 -13.04 -6.64 -1.78
C SER A 60 -13.03 -5.88 -0.45
N THR A 61 -11.88 -5.84 0.23
CA THR A 61 -11.71 -5.06 1.46
C THR A 61 -11.76 -3.57 1.20
N LEU A 62 -11.09 -3.07 0.16
CA LEU A 62 -11.12 -1.66 -0.23
C LEU A 62 -12.55 -1.21 -0.59
N LYS A 63 -13.31 -2.04 -1.32
CA LYS A 63 -14.74 -1.79 -1.59
C LYS A 63 -15.61 -1.74 -0.33
N THR A 64 -15.21 -2.48 0.71
CA THR A 64 -15.91 -2.46 1.99
C THR A 64 -15.54 -1.21 2.78
N LEU A 65 -14.25 -0.86 2.83
CA LEU A 65 -13.74 0.38 3.43
C LEU A 65 -14.38 1.62 2.80
N ALA A 66 -14.53 1.65 1.47
CA ALA A 66 -15.15 2.76 0.74
C ALA A 66 -16.63 3.01 1.10
N LYS A 67 -17.28 2.10 1.84
CA LYS A 67 -18.67 2.26 2.32
C LYS A 67 -18.74 2.77 3.75
N GLU A 68 -17.62 2.88 4.44
CA GLU A 68 -17.54 3.42 5.80
C GLU A 68 -17.50 4.96 5.75
N GLU A 69 -17.69 5.60 6.89
CA GLU A 69 -17.50 7.04 7.06
C GLU A 69 -16.00 7.35 7.15
N LEU A 70 -15.47 8.10 6.17
CA LEU A 70 -14.04 8.33 5.99
C LEU A 70 -13.65 9.82 6.07
N ASP A 71 -14.57 10.70 6.47
CA ASP A 71 -14.37 12.17 6.42
C ASP A 71 -13.18 12.64 7.28
N ASP A 72 -12.87 11.93 8.38
CA ASP A 72 -11.76 12.21 9.29
C ASP A 72 -10.51 11.32 9.05
N ILE A 73 -10.34 10.76 7.85
CA ILE A 73 -9.21 9.86 7.52
C ILE A 73 -8.32 10.46 6.43
N ASP A 74 -7.11 10.87 6.82
CA ASP A 74 -6.14 11.49 5.91
C ASP A 74 -5.46 10.51 4.94
N PHE A 75 -5.29 9.24 5.35
CA PHE A 75 -4.61 8.23 4.54
C PHE A 75 -4.94 6.80 4.99
N THR A 76 -4.72 5.84 4.09
CA THR A 76 -4.81 4.40 4.36
C THR A 76 -3.44 3.74 4.24
N VAL A 77 -3.12 2.85 5.19
CA VAL A 77 -1.88 2.05 5.17
C VAL A 77 -2.20 0.56 5.09
N LEU A 78 -1.74 -0.09 4.03
CA LEU A 78 -1.71 -1.53 3.90
C LEU A 78 -0.43 -2.09 4.54
N LEU A 79 -0.57 -2.96 5.54
CA LEU A 79 0.57 -3.61 6.20
C LEU A 79 0.84 -4.99 5.58
N GLY A 80 1.98 -5.15 4.94
CA GLY A 80 2.40 -6.40 4.31
C GLY A 80 1.83 -6.58 2.89
N GLY A 81 1.71 -7.83 2.44
CA GLY A 81 1.16 -8.18 1.13
C GLY A 81 2.15 -8.16 -0.05
N PHE A 82 3.37 -7.65 0.14
CA PHE A 82 4.39 -7.56 -0.92
C PHE A 82 5.52 -8.60 -0.78
N SER A 83 5.21 -9.79 -0.27
CA SER A 83 6.11 -10.95 -0.27
C SER A 83 5.35 -12.28 -0.31
N GLY A 84 6.08 -13.39 -0.43
CA GLY A 84 5.51 -14.72 -0.53
C GLY A 84 5.11 -15.05 -1.96
N ARG A 85 3.82 -15.37 -2.17
CA ARG A 85 3.28 -15.69 -3.50
C ARG A 85 3.36 -14.46 -4.42
N PHE A 86 4.13 -14.59 -5.50
CA PHE A 86 4.39 -13.48 -6.41
C PHE A 86 3.13 -12.97 -7.11
N ASP A 87 2.21 -13.86 -7.46
CA ASP A 87 0.91 -13.52 -8.03
C ASP A 87 0.04 -12.70 -7.05
N HIS A 88 0.12 -13.00 -5.75
CA HIS A 88 -0.56 -12.19 -4.72
C HIS A 88 0.05 -10.79 -4.58
N LEU A 89 1.37 -10.67 -4.72
CA LEU A 89 2.04 -9.38 -4.74
C LEU A 89 1.51 -8.51 -5.90
N LEU A 90 1.42 -9.08 -7.11
CA LEU A 90 0.86 -8.39 -8.27
C LEU A 90 -0.62 -8.03 -8.07
N ALA A 91 -1.41 -8.92 -7.46
CA ALA A 91 -2.80 -8.63 -7.12
C ALA A 91 -2.95 -7.51 -6.07
N ASN A 92 -1.99 -7.40 -5.14
CA ASN A 92 -1.96 -6.30 -4.18
C ASN A 92 -1.55 -4.98 -4.83
N LEU A 93 -0.67 -5.03 -5.84
CA LEU A 93 -0.31 -3.86 -6.63
C LEU A 93 -1.51 -3.35 -7.46
N ASP A 94 -2.30 -4.26 -8.05
CA ASP A 94 -3.59 -3.92 -8.67
C ASP A 94 -4.56 -3.30 -7.64
N GLY A 95 -4.62 -3.86 -6.42
CA GLY A 95 -5.42 -3.29 -5.33
C GLY A 95 -5.01 -1.85 -4.97
N LEU A 96 -3.71 -1.55 -4.85
CA LEU A 96 -3.22 -0.19 -4.64
C LEU A 96 -3.61 0.74 -5.80
N MET A 97 -3.53 0.26 -7.05
CA MET A 97 -3.96 1.04 -8.21
C MET A 97 -5.45 1.38 -8.13
N ARG A 98 -6.30 0.40 -7.82
CA ARG A 98 -7.75 0.62 -7.69
C ARG A 98 -8.09 1.53 -6.50
N ALA A 99 -7.32 1.47 -5.41
CA ALA A 99 -7.50 2.35 -4.26
C ALA A 99 -7.49 3.84 -4.65
N THR A 100 -6.68 4.23 -5.65
CA THR A 100 -6.60 5.62 -6.15
C THR A 100 -7.91 6.19 -6.69
N THR A 101 -8.87 5.32 -7.05
CA THR A 101 -10.21 5.74 -7.52
C THR A 101 -11.33 5.32 -6.58
N MET A 102 -11.10 4.31 -5.73
CA MET A 102 -12.09 3.82 -4.76
C MET A 102 -12.14 4.63 -3.47
N LEU A 103 -11.03 5.24 -3.07
CA LEU A 103 -10.89 5.94 -1.80
C LEU A 103 -10.60 7.43 -2.03
N PRO A 104 -11.17 8.34 -1.20
CA PRO A 104 -10.95 9.77 -1.36
C PRO A 104 -9.58 10.23 -0.84
N MET A 105 -8.83 9.35 -0.16
CA MET A 105 -7.51 9.64 0.41
C MET A 105 -6.40 8.73 -0.15
N PRO A 106 -5.12 9.14 -0.05
CA PRO A 106 -4.00 8.31 -0.48
C PRO A 106 -3.94 6.96 0.23
N THR A 107 -3.56 5.94 -0.53
CA THR A 107 -3.29 4.59 0.01
C THR A 107 -1.84 4.20 -0.26
N MET A 108 -1.13 3.83 0.80
CA MET A 108 0.25 3.37 0.74
C MET A 108 0.38 1.97 1.35
N ALA A 109 1.36 1.20 0.90
CA ALA A 109 1.71 -0.07 1.52
C ALA A 109 3.06 0.00 2.20
N LEU A 110 3.14 -0.62 3.38
CA LEU A 110 4.38 -0.83 4.11
C LEU A 110 4.74 -2.32 4.10
N HIS A 111 5.91 -2.64 3.57
CA HIS A 111 6.44 -4.00 3.59
C HIS A 111 7.93 -4.04 3.91
N GLY A 112 8.27 -4.60 5.07
CA GLY A 112 9.63 -4.52 5.60
C GLY A 112 9.99 -3.07 5.87
N HIS A 113 11.01 -2.56 5.18
CA HIS A 113 11.43 -1.16 5.25
C HIS A 113 11.14 -0.42 3.94
N ASN A 114 10.04 -0.74 3.27
CA ASN A 114 9.66 -0.10 2.01
C ASN A 114 8.27 0.49 2.15
N LEU A 115 8.13 1.74 1.72
CA LEU A 115 6.85 2.36 1.40
C LEU A 115 6.63 2.24 -0.10
N ILE A 116 5.45 1.76 -0.48
CA ILE A 116 5.04 1.55 -1.87
C ILE A 116 3.75 2.33 -2.08
N MET A 117 3.68 3.12 -3.14
CA MET A 117 2.47 3.83 -3.55
C MET A 117 2.28 3.77 -5.05
N VAL A 118 1.02 3.89 -5.48
CA VAL A 118 0.69 4.15 -6.88
C VAL A 118 0.46 5.64 -7.01
N VAL A 119 1.21 6.29 -7.90
CA VAL A 119 1.07 7.68 -8.28
C VAL A 119 0.15 7.71 -9.51
N PRO A 120 -1.06 8.29 -9.41
CA PRO A 120 -1.95 8.49 -10.56
C PRO A 120 -1.34 9.40 -11.62
N GLU A 121 -1.92 9.38 -12.81
CA GLU A 121 -1.59 10.32 -13.89
C GLU A 121 -1.75 11.79 -13.42
N GLY A 122 -0.80 12.64 -13.79
CA GLY A 122 -0.76 14.06 -13.44
C GLY A 122 0.46 14.47 -12.61
N GLU A 123 0.38 15.66 -12.01
CA GLU A 123 1.43 16.26 -11.20
C GLU A 123 1.20 15.98 -9.71
N TRP A 124 2.24 15.50 -9.05
CA TRP A 124 2.23 15.14 -7.64
C TRP A 124 3.42 15.76 -6.93
N THR A 125 3.17 16.26 -5.73
CA THR A 125 4.17 16.78 -4.82
C THR A 125 4.08 16.02 -3.52
N LEU A 126 5.23 15.58 -3.02
CA LEU A 126 5.36 14.90 -1.74
C LEU A 126 6.40 15.62 -0.89
N GLU A 127 6.06 15.77 0.38
CA GLU A 127 6.93 16.32 1.40
C GLU A 127 7.18 15.24 2.46
N THR A 128 8.44 15.06 2.85
CA THR A 128 8.81 14.06 3.83
C THR A 128 10.07 14.47 4.59
N ASP A 129 10.14 14.08 5.86
CA ASP A 129 11.37 14.20 6.63
C ASP A 129 12.35 13.10 6.17
N ARG A 130 13.40 13.49 5.43
CA ARG A 130 14.45 12.56 4.98
C ARG A 130 15.13 11.82 6.13
N ASN A 131 15.04 12.30 7.37
CA ASN A 131 15.54 11.56 8.52
C ASN A 131 14.80 10.23 8.74
N MET A 132 13.60 10.06 8.19
CA MET A 132 12.84 8.80 8.21
C MET A 132 13.25 7.83 7.09
N LEU A 133 13.91 8.33 6.03
CA LEU A 133 14.21 7.57 4.82
C LEU A 133 15.58 6.90 4.86
N SER A 134 15.70 5.72 4.23
CA SER A 134 17.01 5.11 3.97
C SER A 134 17.82 5.88 2.91
N GLY A 135 17.16 6.79 2.19
CA GLY A 135 17.72 7.56 1.08
C GLY A 135 17.46 6.94 -0.30
N THR A 136 17.07 5.66 -0.38
CA THR A 136 16.84 4.97 -1.67
C THR A 136 15.38 5.06 -2.13
N CYS A 137 15.15 5.23 -3.43
CA CYS A 137 13.83 5.16 -4.05
C CYS A 137 13.85 4.49 -5.44
N GLY A 138 12.67 4.36 -6.04
CA GLY A 138 12.51 3.87 -7.40
C GLY A 138 11.15 4.18 -7.99
N PHE A 139 11.09 4.12 -9.32
CA PHE A 139 9.90 4.31 -10.14
C PHE A 139 9.74 3.15 -11.11
N ALA A 140 8.55 2.58 -11.20
CA ALA A 140 8.24 1.51 -12.13
C ALA A 140 6.93 1.78 -12.87
N PRO A 141 6.85 1.46 -14.18
CA PRO A 141 5.60 1.57 -14.91
C PRO A 141 4.59 0.57 -14.33
N LEU A 142 3.32 0.96 -14.26
CA LEU A 142 2.26 0.07 -13.78
C LEU A 142 1.22 -0.22 -14.87
N ALA A 143 0.82 0.81 -15.60
CA ALA A 143 -0.18 0.66 -16.64
C ALA A 143 0.37 -0.03 -17.89
N GLN A 144 -0.51 -0.74 -18.62
CA GLN A 144 -0.20 -1.31 -19.94
C GLN A 144 -0.27 -0.26 -21.05
N LYS A 145 0.28 0.94 -20.80
CA LYS A 145 0.45 2.01 -21.79
C LYS A 145 1.84 2.65 -21.61
N LYS A 146 2.27 3.40 -22.63
CA LYS A 146 3.49 4.22 -22.53
C LYS A 146 3.41 5.09 -21.27
N THR A 147 4.47 5.11 -20.48
CA THR A 147 4.56 5.85 -19.20
C THR A 147 5.73 6.81 -19.28
N MET A 148 5.47 8.06 -19.61
CA MET A 148 6.42 9.17 -19.62
C MET A 148 6.47 9.81 -18.24
N VAL A 149 7.67 10.06 -17.73
CA VAL A 149 7.87 10.56 -16.36
C VAL A 149 8.90 11.68 -16.31
N THR A 150 8.56 12.73 -15.56
CA THR A 150 9.47 13.80 -15.15
C THR A 150 9.47 13.89 -13.62
N THR A 151 10.65 14.07 -13.02
CA THR A 151 10.78 14.17 -11.55
C THR A 151 11.71 15.30 -11.14
N GLU A 152 11.51 15.84 -9.94
CA GLU A 152 12.39 16.82 -9.28
C GLU A 152 12.64 16.38 -7.82
N GLY A 153 13.80 16.71 -7.25
CA GLY A 153 14.16 16.36 -5.86
C GLY A 153 14.81 14.98 -5.66
N PHE A 154 15.15 14.28 -6.75
CA PHE A 154 15.89 13.01 -6.74
C PHE A 154 17.28 13.15 -7.38
N LYS A 155 18.23 12.31 -6.96
CA LYS A 155 19.61 12.29 -7.51
C LYS A 155 19.64 12.02 -9.00
N TYR A 156 18.83 11.06 -9.44
CA TYR A 156 18.65 10.74 -10.85
C TYR A 156 17.24 11.12 -11.26
N ASN A 157 17.03 12.42 -11.45
CA ASN A 157 15.77 12.94 -11.97
C ASN A 157 15.49 12.41 -13.38
N LEU A 158 14.22 12.08 -13.64
CA LEU A 158 13.72 11.76 -14.97
C LEU A 158 13.30 13.08 -15.65
N ASN A 159 13.59 13.23 -16.93
CA ASN A 159 13.19 14.40 -17.72
C ASN A 159 12.53 13.94 -19.02
N ASP A 160 11.20 13.81 -18.99
CA ASP A 160 10.37 13.25 -20.07
C ASP A 160 10.91 11.88 -20.55
N GLU A 161 11.19 10.99 -19.60
CA GLU A 161 11.75 9.67 -19.89
C GLU A 161 10.68 8.58 -19.85
N GLU A 162 10.76 7.61 -20.76
CA GLU A 162 9.86 6.47 -20.78
C GLU A 162 10.29 5.40 -19.75
N LEU A 163 9.37 5.04 -18.85
CA LEU A 163 9.46 3.85 -18.04
C LEU A 163 8.73 2.67 -18.72
N GLY A 164 9.34 1.48 -18.69
CA GLY A 164 8.82 0.28 -19.35
C GLY A 164 9.54 -1.00 -18.91
N PHE A 165 8.81 -2.08 -18.65
CA PHE A 165 9.41 -3.41 -18.52
C PHE A 165 10.07 -3.81 -19.85
N GLY A 166 11.31 -4.31 -19.80
CA GLY A 166 12.13 -4.54 -21.00
C GLY A 166 12.73 -3.25 -21.59
N LYS A 167 12.48 -2.10 -20.98
CA LYS A 167 13.07 -0.79 -21.30
C LYS A 167 13.81 -0.26 -20.07
N LYS A 168 13.24 0.74 -19.39
CA LYS A 168 13.80 1.38 -18.18
C LYS A 168 12.85 1.18 -17.00
N ILE A 169 13.41 0.72 -15.89
CA ILE A 169 12.80 0.81 -14.56
C ILE A 169 13.80 1.59 -13.71
N SER A 170 13.36 2.66 -13.05
CA SER A 170 14.23 3.42 -12.17
C SER A 170 14.35 2.68 -10.85
N THR A 171 15.48 2.04 -10.62
CA THR A 171 15.78 1.30 -9.38
C THR A 171 17.08 1.81 -8.81
N SER A 172 17.21 1.78 -7.48
CA SER A 172 18.38 2.32 -6.77
C SER A 172 18.60 3.81 -7.04
N ASN A 173 17.51 4.57 -7.21
CA ASN A 173 17.57 6.03 -7.22
C ASN A 173 17.68 6.54 -5.77
N GLU A 174 17.97 7.82 -5.59
CA GLU A 174 18.16 8.43 -4.27
C GLU A 174 17.30 9.68 -4.11
N VAL A 175 16.74 9.87 -2.92
CA VAL A 175 16.02 11.09 -2.53
C VAL A 175 17.02 12.15 -2.08
N GLU A 176 17.06 13.29 -2.77
CA GLU A 176 18.01 14.39 -2.49
C GLU A 176 17.39 15.57 -1.75
N GLU A 177 16.08 15.77 -1.88
CA GLU A 177 15.36 16.89 -1.28
C GLU A 177 14.22 16.39 -0.37
N ASP A 178 13.84 17.18 0.63
CA ASP A 178 12.69 16.88 1.51
C ASP A 178 11.35 17.04 0.79
N HIS A 179 11.38 17.77 -0.33
CA HIS A 179 10.25 18.03 -1.20
C HIS A 179 10.59 17.54 -2.60
N PHE A 180 9.81 16.61 -3.14
CA PHE A 180 10.01 16.10 -4.49
C PHE A 180 8.73 16.08 -5.29
N LYS A 181 8.89 16.28 -6.60
CA LYS A 181 7.80 16.33 -7.57
C LYS A 181 7.89 15.18 -8.54
N MET A 182 6.73 14.70 -8.97
CA MET A 182 6.57 13.67 -9.98
C MET A 182 5.46 14.11 -10.94
N ASN A 183 5.71 14.01 -12.24
CA ASN A 183 4.70 14.17 -13.26
C ASN A 183 4.73 12.94 -14.16
N CYS A 184 3.59 12.28 -14.35
CA CYS A 184 3.49 11.10 -15.20
C CYS A 184 2.19 11.08 -16.03
N ASP A 185 2.27 10.60 -17.27
CA ASP A 185 1.12 10.48 -18.19
C ASP A 185 0.36 9.14 -18.06
N ALA A 186 0.77 8.33 -17.08
CA ALA A 186 0.18 7.04 -16.75
C ALA A 186 0.41 6.73 -15.27
N PRO A 187 -0.47 5.92 -14.62
CA PRO A 187 -0.22 5.42 -13.28
C PRO A 187 1.12 4.69 -13.20
N MET A 188 1.92 5.03 -12.20
CA MET A 188 3.22 4.42 -11.93
C MET A 188 3.37 4.03 -10.46
N VAL A 189 4.25 3.08 -10.19
CA VAL A 189 4.68 2.75 -8.84
C VAL A 189 5.79 3.70 -8.44
N PHE A 190 5.64 4.32 -7.27
CA PHE A 190 6.73 4.97 -6.56
C PHE A 190 7.03 4.18 -5.29
N THR A 191 8.31 3.91 -5.04
CA THR A 191 8.76 3.20 -3.83
C THR A 191 9.92 3.94 -3.19
N MET A 192 9.96 3.94 -1.86
CA MET A 192 11.06 4.49 -1.09
C MET A 192 11.42 3.58 0.07
N GLY A 193 12.72 3.55 0.39
CA GLY A 193 13.24 2.85 1.54
C GLY A 193 13.12 3.70 2.81
N LEU A 194 12.79 3.02 3.88
CA LEU A 194 12.58 3.55 5.22
C LEU A 194 13.74 3.15 6.13
N LYS A 195 14.12 3.98 7.11
CA LYS A 195 15.14 3.58 8.09
C LYS A 195 14.63 2.45 8.98
N LYS A 196 15.51 1.51 9.33
CA LYS A 196 15.20 0.36 10.21
C LYS A 196 14.75 0.79 11.62
N GLU A 197 15.30 1.89 12.11
CA GLU A 197 15.02 2.41 13.46
C GLU A 197 13.97 3.51 13.44
N MET A 198 12.93 3.36 12.63
CA MET A 198 11.76 4.22 12.81
C MET A 198 11.06 3.86 14.11
N LYS A 199 11.34 4.65 15.16
CA LYS A 199 10.40 4.81 16.26
C LYS A 199 9.21 5.58 15.70
N LEU A 200 8.20 4.86 15.19
CA LEU A 200 6.87 5.42 15.06
C LEU A 200 6.47 5.81 16.48
N GLY A 201 6.49 7.12 16.76
CA GLY A 201 6.08 7.66 18.04
C GLY A 201 4.61 7.34 18.25
N VAL A 202 4.33 6.27 18.99
CA VAL A 202 3.03 5.94 19.54
C VAL A 202 3.20 5.72 21.03
#